data_AF-A0A7S1JUX7-F1
#
_entry.id   AF-A0A7S1JUX7-F1
#
_cell.length_a   1.000
_cell.length_b   1.000
_cell.length_c   1.000
_cell.angle_alpha   90.00
_cell.angle_beta   90.00
_cell.angle_gamma   90.00
#
_symmetry.space_group_name_H-M   'P 1'
#
loop_
_entity.id
_entity.type
_entity.pdbx_description
1 polymer ?
#
loop_
_entity_poly.entity_id
_entity_poly.type
_entity_poly.pdbx_seq_one_letter_code
_entity_poly.pdbx_strand_id
1 'polypeptide(L)'
;EMEVENRPIVGQQDGSDDVCTKAPTVRLFGEAGTRDHLTRLRTYLGSRWSKKPPVLSPVECSRRGYECVAVNRIRCVTCGHEIHIRSQEEAVLLGEGLLPQTVDLTVSAHLVHLLERGHHWCCPWRDMKVPLATIGTGGLATTAEQLFQDFTQRRAALDGALARFPIVHQQCIDALQDLTHPHTRKRKRAEEDA
;
A
#
# COMPACT_ATOMS: atom_id res chain seq x y z
N GLU A 1 8.16 -11.38 39.28
CA GLU A 1 8.02 -10.18 38.44
C GLU A 1 9.22 -10.14 37.51
N MET A 2 9.01 -10.29 36.20
CA MET A 2 10.07 -10.17 35.21
C MET A 2 9.58 -9.17 34.16
N GLU A 3 10.11 -7.96 34.22
CA GLU A 3 9.85 -6.91 33.26
C GLU A 3 10.52 -7.26 31.93
N VAL A 4 9.70 -7.47 30.90
CA VAL A 4 10.18 -7.62 29.52
C VAL A 4 10.36 -6.21 28.96
N GLU A 5 11.63 -5.82 28.85
CA GLU A 5 12.07 -4.52 28.33
C GLU A 5 11.74 -4.40 26.83
N ASN A 6 10.68 -3.65 26.52
CA ASN A 6 10.32 -3.27 25.15
C ASN A 6 11.35 -2.29 24.59
N ARG A 7 12.29 -2.78 23.77
CA ARG A 7 13.18 -1.91 22.99
C ARG A 7 12.48 -1.44 21.71
N PRO A 8 12.38 -0.13 21.46
CA PRO A 8 11.87 0.38 20.20
C PRO A 8 12.92 0.15 19.10
N ILE A 9 12.48 -0.38 17.96
CA ILE A 9 13.30 -0.47 16.74
C ILE A 9 13.37 0.93 16.13
N VAL A 10 14.24 1.76 16.71
CA VAL A 10 14.63 3.05 16.13
C VAL A 10 15.83 2.78 15.23
N GLY A 11 15.67 3.09 13.94
CA GLY A 11 16.78 3.11 12.99
C GLY A 11 17.93 3.97 13.53
N GLN A 12 19.14 3.42 13.46
CA GLN A 12 20.39 4.09 13.81
C GLN A 12 20.42 5.52 13.27
N GLN A 13 20.44 6.48 14.19
CA GLN A 13 20.67 7.89 13.90
C GLN A 13 22.18 8.10 13.82
N ASP A 14 22.73 8.09 12.62
CA ASP A 14 24.03 8.73 12.40
C ASP A 14 23.83 10.24 12.50
N GLY A 15 24.50 10.83 13.47
CA GLY A 15 24.41 12.24 13.80
C GLY A 15 24.88 13.13 12.65
N SER A 16 23.95 13.90 12.11
CA SER A 16 24.23 15.19 11.49
C SER A 16 23.25 16.20 12.04
N ASP A 17 23.74 17.29 12.60
CA ASP A 17 22.96 18.42 13.10
C ASP A 17 22.09 19.02 11.99
N ASP A 18 20.89 18.48 11.79
CA ASP A 18 19.98 18.91 10.73
C ASP A 18 19.12 20.07 11.23
N VAL A 19 19.64 21.28 11.06
CA VAL A 19 18.85 22.51 11.16
C VAL A 19 17.66 22.35 10.22
N CYS A 20 16.44 22.30 10.79
CA CYS A 20 15.20 22.29 10.03
C CYS A 20 15.04 23.65 9.32
N THR A 21 15.74 23.79 8.21
CA THR A 21 15.59 24.87 7.26
C THR A 21 14.25 24.62 6.61
N LYS A 22 13.23 25.38 7.04
CA LYS A 22 11.81 25.22 6.68
C LYS A 22 11.67 24.62 5.28
N ALA A 23 11.26 23.35 5.21
CA ALA A 23 11.04 22.66 3.96
C ALA A 23 10.21 23.59 3.05
N PRO A 24 10.59 23.76 1.78
CA PRO A 24 9.92 24.70 0.88
C PRO A 24 8.43 24.44 1.02
N THR A 25 7.66 25.49 1.29
CA THR A 25 6.20 25.41 1.43
C THR A 25 5.69 24.83 0.13
N VAL A 26 5.56 23.50 0.09
CA VAL A 26 5.14 22.81 -1.10
C VAL A 26 3.75 23.36 -1.34
N ARG A 27 3.54 23.99 -2.50
CA ARG A 27 2.22 24.47 -2.91
C ARG A 27 1.38 23.23 -3.24
N LEU A 28 0.99 22.50 -2.20
CA LEU A 28 0.32 21.20 -2.24
C LEU A 28 -1.17 21.31 -2.59
N PHE A 29 -1.70 22.53 -2.55
CA PHE A 29 -3.09 22.81 -2.84
C PHE A 29 -3.18 23.57 -4.18
N GLY A 30 -3.72 22.89 -5.19
CA GLY A 30 -3.89 23.37 -6.56
C GLY A 30 -3.57 22.30 -7.61
N GLU A 31 -3.71 22.63 -8.89
CA GLU A 31 -3.42 21.73 -10.02
C GLU A 31 -1.99 21.16 -9.98
N ALA A 32 -1.03 21.95 -9.48
CA ALA A 32 0.35 21.53 -9.27
C ALA A 32 0.45 20.40 -8.25
N GLY A 33 -0.32 20.46 -7.14
CA GLY A 33 -0.38 19.40 -6.12
C GLY A 33 -1.03 18.12 -6.64
N THR A 34 -2.03 18.22 -7.52
CA THR A 34 -2.63 17.05 -8.20
C THR A 34 -1.66 16.40 -9.18
N ARG A 35 -0.96 17.20 -10.00
CA ARG A 35 0.05 16.70 -10.93
C ARG A 35 1.22 16.03 -10.20
N ASP A 36 1.63 16.62 -9.09
CA ASP A 36 2.64 16.09 -8.18
C ASP A 36 2.16 14.76 -7.54
N HIS A 37 0.89 14.67 -7.14
CA HIS A 37 0.29 13.41 -6.66
C HIS A 37 0.28 12.30 -7.72
N LEU A 38 -0.20 12.57 -8.93
CA LEU A 38 -0.23 11.58 -10.01
C LEU A 38 1.18 11.08 -10.37
N THR A 39 2.18 11.96 -10.29
CA THR A 39 3.57 11.61 -10.52
C THR A 39 4.06 10.60 -9.49
N ARG A 40 3.81 10.85 -8.19
CA ARG A 40 4.11 9.87 -7.14
C ARG A 40 3.33 8.58 -7.31
N LEU A 41 2.04 8.64 -7.63
CA LEU A 41 1.20 7.46 -7.81
C LEU A 41 1.73 6.52 -8.89
N ARG A 42 2.30 7.06 -9.99
CA ARG A 42 2.89 6.27 -11.09
C ARG A 42 4.12 5.45 -10.68
N THR A 43 4.77 5.77 -9.57
CA THR A 43 5.94 5.01 -9.07
C THR A 43 5.54 3.64 -8.50
N TYR A 44 4.26 3.45 -8.15
CA TYR A 44 3.74 2.22 -7.58
C TYR A 44 3.42 1.21 -8.67
N LEU A 45 4.40 0.39 -9.00
CA LEU A 45 4.23 -0.75 -9.90
C LEU A 45 3.73 -1.97 -9.14
N GLY A 46 2.90 -2.79 -9.79
CA GLY A 46 2.38 -4.03 -9.20
C GLY A 46 3.50 -4.98 -8.72
N SER A 47 4.65 -5.00 -9.38
CA SER A 47 5.82 -5.80 -8.98
C SER A 47 6.54 -5.28 -7.72
N ARG A 48 6.36 -4.01 -7.36
CA ARG A 48 7.03 -3.37 -6.22
C ARG A 48 6.11 -3.20 -5.02
N TRP A 49 4.81 -3.07 -5.25
CA TRP A 49 3.82 -2.70 -4.23
C TRP A 49 2.54 -3.54 -4.32
N SER A 50 2.71 -4.86 -4.42
CA SER A 50 1.60 -5.83 -4.42
C SER A 50 1.12 -6.19 -3.01
N LYS A 51 -0.13 -6.71 -2.92
CA LYS A 51 -0.69 -7.34 -1.71
C LYS A 51 -0.72 -6.45 -0.47
N LYS A 52 -0.84 -5.13 -0.66
CA LYS A 52 -0.97 -4.17 0.44
C LYS A 52 -2.43 -4.00 0.84
N PRO A 53 -2.74 -3.86 2.14
CA PRO A 53 -4.10 -3.55 2.59
C PRO A 53 -4.53 -2.17 2.06
N PRO A 54 -5.84 -1.85 2.04
CA PRO A 54 -6.37 -0.59 1.49
C PRO A 54 -5.72 0.67 2.08
N VAL A 55 -5.37 0.64 3.37
CA VAL A 55 -4.69 1.72 4.10
C VAL A 55 -3.30 2.04 3.53
N LEU A 56 -2.63 1.02 2.99
CA LEU A 56 -1.33 1.12 2.31
C LEU A 56 -1.48 1.06 0.79
N SER A 57 -2.67 1.37 0.26
CA SER A 57 -2.85 1.44 -1.19
C SER A 57 -1.90 2.49 -1.79
N PRO A 58 -1.49 2.32 -3.06
CA PRO A 58 -0.71 3.32 -3.79
C PRO A 58 -1.28 4.74 -3.68
N VAL A 59 -2.61 4.85 -3.74
CA VAL A 59 -3.35 6.12 -3.61
C VAL A 59 -3.12 6.71 -2.22
N GLU A 60 -3.36 5.95 -1.14
CA GLU A 60 -3.21 6.47 0.22
C GLU A 60 -1.77 6.87 0.57
N CYS A 61 -0.78 6.13 0.07
CA CYS A 61 0.62 6.46 0.27
C CYS A 61 1.01 7.74 -0.49
N SER A 62 0.68 7.82 -1.78
CA SER A 62 1.01 9.00 -2.61
C SER A 62 0.24 10.25 -2.20
N ARG A 63 -0.93 10.12 -1.58
CA ARG A 63 -1.67 11.24 -0.95
C ARG A 63 -0.93 11.86 0.23
N ARG A 64 -0.08 11.09 0.91
CA ARG A 64 0.75 11.52 2.05
C ARG A 64 2.19 11.83 1.64
N GLY A 65 2.43 12.08 0.36
CA GLY A 65 3.75 12.51 -0.12
C GLY A 65 4.76 11.39 -0.33
N TYR A 66 4.33 10.12 -0.30
CA TYR A 66 5.23 9.00 -0.55
C TYR A 66 5.28 8.59 -2.03
N GLU A 67 6.46 8.21 -2.49
CA GLU A 67 6.70 7.51 -3.75
C GLU A 67 7.29 6.11 -3.48
N CYS A 68 7.04 5.16 -4.38
CA CYS A 68 7.60 3.81 -4.30
C CYS A 68 8.97 3.76 -4.99
N VAL A 69 10.02 3.68 -4.18
CA VAL A 69 11.41 3.71 -4.66
C VAL A 69 12.00 2.32 -4.87
N ALA A 70 11.45 1.31 -4.18
CA ALA A 70 11.87 -0.08 -4.30
C ALA A 70 10.74 -1.05 -3.93
N VAL A 71 10.98 -2.35 -4.08
CA VAL A 71 10.03 -3.38 -3.63
C VAL A 71 9.77 -3.19 -2.14
N ASN A 72 8.50 -3.05 -1.78
CA ASN A 72 8.07 -2.86 -0.40
C ASN A 72 8.69 -1.62 0.29
N ARG A 73 9.21 -0.66 -0.48
CA ARG A 73 9.85 0.54 0.06
C ARG A 73 9.25 1.82 -0.52
N ILE A 74 8.92 2.74 0.36
CA ILE A 74 8.44 4.08 0.01
C ILE A 74 9.36 5.15 0.59
N ARG A 75 9.44 6.29 -0.09
CA ARG A 75 10.22 7.47 0.33
C ARG A 75 9.33 8.70 0.30
N CYS A 76 9.47 9.58 1.29
CA CYS A 76 8.84 10.89 1.24
C CYS A 76 9.59 11.79 0.24
N VAL A 77 8.87 12.39 -0.71
CA VAL A 77 9.46 13.28 -1.72
C VAL A 77 10.01 14.59 -1.15
N THR A 78 9.59 14.98 0.06
CA THR A 78 9.98 16.25 0.68
C THR A 78 11.10 16.09 1.70
N CYS A 79 10.99 15.13 2.62
CA CYS A 79 11.99 14.93 3.68
C CYS A 79 12.94 13.76 3.42
N GLY A 80 12.78 13.02 2.33
CA GLY A 80 13.66 11.91 1.96
C GLY A 80 13.58 10.68 2.87
N HIS A 81 12.81 10.72 3.97
CA HIS A 81 12.67 9.58 4.88
C HIS A 81 12.03 8.39 4.18
N GLU A 82 12.58 7.21 4.42
CA GLU A 82 12.16 5.97 3.81
C GLU A 82 11.48 5.05 4.82
N ILE A 83 10.41 4.41 4.38
CA ILE A 83 9.70 3.39 5.14
C ILE A 83 9.75 2.10 4.34
N HIS A 84 10.17 1.03 5.00
CA HIS A 84 10.25 -0.30 4.41
C HIS A 84 9.16 -1.18 5.01
N ILE A 85 8.17 -1.56 4.20
CA ILE A 85 6.98 -2.32 4.62
C ILE A 85 7.06 -3.72 4.04
N ARG A 86 7.67 -4.70 4.72
CA ARG A 86 7.71 -6.10 4.24
C ARG A 86 6.33 -6.77 4.38
N SER A 87 5.96 -7.59 3.40
CA SER A 87 4.57 -7.85 3.00
C SER A 87 3.80 -8.97 3.71
N GLN A 88 4.28 -9.57 4.80
CA GLN A 88 3.45 -10.51 5.58
C GLN A 88 3.95 -10.73 7.03
N GLU A 89 5.22 -10.47 7.30
CA GLU A 89 5.86 -10.80 8.58
C GLU A 89 5.67 -9.72 9.68
N GLU A 90 5.46 -8.44 9.34
CA GLU A 90 5.08 -7.40 10.33
C GLU A 90 3.57 -7.26 10.52
N ALA A 91 2.77 -7.77 9.58
CA ALA A 91 1.31 -7.75 9.67
C ALA A 91 0.76 -8.69 10.78
N VAL A 92 1.63 -9.55 11.33
CA VAL A 92 1.32 -10.54 12.40
C VAL A 92 2.03 -10.22 13.73
N LEU A 93 3.12 -9.42 13.73
CA LEU A 93 3.95 -9.20 14.94
C LEU A 93 3.34 -8.27 16.03
N LEU A 94 2.14 -7.73 15.82
CA LEU A 94 1.33 -7.10 16.87
C LEU A 94 -0.04 -7.78 17.09
N GLY A 95 -0.26 -8.97 16.52
CA GLY A 95 -1.52 -9.70 16.68
C GLY A 95 -1.63 -10.85 15.70
N GLU A 96 -1.47 -12.05 16.22
CA GLU A 96 -1.42 -13.34 15.54
C GLU A 96 -2.50 -13.56 14.46
N GLY A 97 -2.08 -14.01 13.28
CA GLY A 97 -2.87 -14.96 12.47
C GLY A 97 -4.12 -14.46 11.75
N LEU A 98 -4.32 -13.15 11.55
CA LEU A 98 -5.52 -12.69 10.86
C LEU A 98 -5.45 -12.90 9.34
N LEU A 99 -6.45 -13.61 8.82
CA LEU A 99 -6.68 -13.80 7.38
C LEU A 99 -6.69 -12.44 6.65
N PRO A 100 -6.34 -12.41 5.34
CA PRO A 100 -6.31 -11.19 4.53
C PRO A 100 -7.62 -10.36 4.53
N GLN A 101 -8.73 -10.93 4.99
CA GLN A 101 -10.06 -10.32 4.99
C GLN A 101 -10.40 -9.58 6.30
N THR A 102 -9.58 -9.70 7.34
CA THR A 102 -9.81 -9.09 8.66
C THR A 102 -8.55 -8.38 9.14
N VAL A 103 -8.08 -7.38 8.40
CA VAL A 103 -7.20 -6.37 9.01
C VAL A 103 -8.01 -5.66 10.09
N ASP A 104 -7.69 -5.95 11.35
CA ASP A 104 -8.33 -5.32 12.51
C ASP A 104 -8.17 -3.80 12.45
N LEU A 105 -9.15 -3.06 13.00
CA LEU A 105 -9.14 -1.60 13.10
C LEU A 105 -7.87 -1.08 13.78
N THR A 106 -7.29 -1.85 14.70
CA THR A 106 -6.03 -1.55 15.39
C THR A 106 -4.84 -1.56 14.43
N VAL A 107 -4.71 -2.60 13.60
CA VAL A 107 -3.67 -2.73 12.57
C VAL A 107 -3.81 -1.60 11.54
N SER A 108 -5.04 -1.32 11.12
CA SER A 108 -5.35 -0.19 10.23
C SER A 108 -4.86 1.15 10.82
N ALA A 109 -5.19 1.43 12.08
CA ALA A 109 -4.75 2.66 12.76
C ALA A 109 -3.22 2.74 12.89
N HIS A 110 -2.55 1.63 13.22
CA HIS A 110 -1.09 1.59 13.29
C HIS A 110 -0.44 1.88 11.93
N LEU A 111 -0.98 1.33 10.84
CA LEU A 111 -0.48 1.60 9.49
C LEU A 111 -0.71 3.05 9.07
N VAL A 112 -1.84 3.66 9.45
CA VAL A 112 -2.06 5.09 9.25
C VAL A 112 -1.02 5.91 10.02
N HIS A 113 -0.79 5.56 11.29
CA HIS A 113 0.19 6.23 12.15
C HIS A 113 1.61 6.12 11.59
N LEU A 114 1.99 4.94 11.06
CA LEU A 114 3.26 4.73 10.37
C LEU A 114 3.43 5.70 9.19
N LEU A 115 2.40 5.87 8.37
CA LEU A 115 2.47 6.81 7.24
C LEU A 115 2.56 8.27 7.71
N GLU A 116 1.85 8.66 8.76
CA GLU A 116 1.86 10.03 9.29
C GLU A 116 3.14 10.37 10.06
N ARG A 117 3.71 9.41 10.79
CA ARG A 117 4.89 9.62 11.65
C ARG A 117 6.20 9.12 11.05
N GLY A 118 6.17 8.35 9.97
CA GLY A 118 7.37 7.90 9.26
C GLY A 118 8.07 8.98 8.43
N HIS A 119 7.57 10.22 8.48
CA HIS A 119 8.30 11.38 8.00
C HIS A 119 9.24 11.96 9.08
N HIS A 120 10.27 12.69 8.63
CA HIS A 120 11.02 13.59 9.51
C HIS A 120 10.09 14.53 10.31
N TRP A 121 10.43 14.87 11.55
CA TRP A 121 9.53 15.54 12.50
C TRP A 121 8.98 16.89 12.02
N CYS A 122 9.74 17.62 11.19
CA CYS A 122 9.32 18.90 10.62
C CYS A 122 8.79 18.81 9.16
N CYS A 123 8.52 17.59 8.69
CA CYS A 123 7.97 17.38 7.35
C CYS A 123 6.50 17.84 7.28
N PRO A 124 6.12 18.64 6.26
CA PRO A 124 4.76 19.10 6.07
C PRO A 124 3.72 17.97 5.90
N TRP A 125 4.14 16.81 5.36
CA TRP A 125 3.27 15.67 5.11
C TRP A 125 2.78 14.93 6.37
N ARG A 126 3.34 15.22 7.55
CA ARG A 126 2.87 14.63 8.81
C ARG A 126 1.42 15.00 9.12
N ASP A 127 1.05 16.23 8.80
CA ASP A 127 -0.27 16.80 9.12
C ASP A 127 -1.09 17.09 7.84
N MET A 128 -0.54 16.78 6.67
CA MET A 128 -1.18 17.06 5.38
C MET A 128 -1.35 15.81 4.53
N LYS A 129 -2.48 15.76 3.83
CA LYS A 129 -2.72 14.79 2.76
C LYS A 129 -3.50 15.46 1.63
N VAL A 130 -3.21 15.09 0.39
CA VAL A 130 -3.99 15.57 -0.76
C VAL A 130 -5.43 15.08 -0.60
N PRO A 131 -6.45 15.95 -0.65
CA PRO A 131 -7.85 15.52 -0.56
C PRO A 131 -8.23 14.62 -1.75
N LEU A 132 -9.04 13.59 -1.51
CA LEU A 132 -9.41 12.62 -2.54
C LEU A 132 -10.17 13.28 -3.70
N ALA A 133 -11.00 14.28 -3.37
CA ALA A 133 -11.74 15.09 -4.35
C ALA A 133 -10.84 15.82 -5.37
N THR A 134 -9.61 16.14 -4.98
CA THR A 134 -8.63 16.85 -5.81
C THR A 134 -7.89 15.92 -6.79
N ILE A 135 -7.96 14.60 -6.56
CA ILE A 135 -7.25 13.57 -7.35
C ILE A 135 -8.11 13.08 -8.52
N GLY A 136 -9.43 12.96 -8.30
CA GLY A 136 -10.36 12.48 -9.33
C GLY A 136 -10.75 13.53 -10.37
N THR A 137 -10.54 14.81 -10.09
CA THR A 137 -10.98 15.90 -10.96
C THR A 137 -9.87 16.50 -11.79
N GLY A 138 -8.58 16.20 -11.59
CA GLY A 138 -7.51 16.75 -12.45
C GLY A 138 -7.53 18.28 -12.65
N GLY A 139 -8.22 19.04 -11.80
CA GLY A 139 -8.53 20.46 -12.04
C GLY A 139 -9.60 20.75 -13.12
N LEU A 140 -10.06 19.73 -13.87
CA LEU A 140 -11.09 19.85 -14.89
C LEU A 140 -12.30 18.99 -14.51
N ALA A 141 -13.47 19.62 -14.42
CA ALA A 141 -14.73 18.93 -14.19
C ALA A 141 -14.94 17.81 -15.24
N THR A 142 -14.53 16.59 -14.91
CA THR A 142 -14.85 15.39 -15.70
C THR A 142 -16.31 15.08 -15.47
N THR A 143 -17.10 15.07 -16.52
CA THR A 143 -18.52 14.74 -16.42
C THR A 143 -18.67 13.26 -16.06
N ALA A 144 -19.79 12.88 -15.43
CA ALA A 144 -20.11 11.48 -15.14
C ALA A 144 -20.05 10.60 -16.42
N GLU A 145 -20.45 11.18 -17.55
CA GLU A 145 -20.37 10.57 -18.87
C GLU A 145 -18.92 10.23 -19.27
N GLN A 146 -17.99 11.18 -19.12
CA GLN A 146 -16.58 10.94 -19.43
C GLN A 146 -15.98 9.85 -18.55
N LEU A 147 -16.32 9.82 -17.25
CA LEU A 147 -15.86 8.75 -16.36
C LEU A 147 -16.39 7.38 -16.79
N PHE A 148 -17.66 7.30 -17.22
CA PHE A 148 -18.26 6.07 -17.71
C PHE A 148 -17.60 5.59 -19.01
N GLN A 149 -17.29 6.51 -19.93
CA GLN A 149 -16.58 6.22 -21.17
C GLN A 149 -15.16 5.70 -20.89
N ASP A 150 -14.39 6.39 -20.03
CA ASP A 150 -13.04 5.99 -19.63
C ASP A 150 -13.03 4.63 -18.92
N PHE A 151 -14.03 4.34 -18.08
CA PHE A 151 -14.19 3.04 -17.45
C PHE A 151 -14.45 1.95 -18.51
N THR A 152 -15.39 2.20 -19.42
CA THR A 152 -15.77 1.25 -20.47
C THR A 152 -14.60 0.93 -21.39
N GLN A 153 -13.82 1.96 -21.76
CA GLN A 153 -12.61 1.80 -22.58
C GLN A 153 -11.56 0.95 -21.88
N ARG A 154 -11.27 1.22 -20.59
CA ARG A 154 -10.31 0.44 -19.81
C ARG A 154 -10.75 -1.02 -19.64
N ARG A 155 -12.04 -1.26 -19.41
CA ARG A 155 -12.60 -2.61 -19.32
C ARG A 155 -12.43 -3.36 -20.64
N ALA A 156 -12.80 -2.75 -21.77
CA ALA A 156 -12.63 -3.38 -23.08
C ALA A 156 -11.17 -3.70 -23.42
N ALA A 157 -10.24 -2.82 -23.05
CA ALA A 157 -8.80 -3.06 -23.21
C ALA A 157 -8.33 -4.24 -22.34
N LEU A 158 -8.82 -4.33 -21.10
CA LEU A 158 -8.54 -5.46 -20.21
C LEU A 158 -9.12 -6.77 -20.75
N ASP A 159 -10.38 -6.77 -21.20
CA ASP A 159 -11.03 -7.93 -21.80
C ASP A 159 -10.25 -8.43 -23.03
N GLY A 160 -9.83 -7.51 -23.90
CA GLY A 160 -8.99 -7.82 -25.05
C GLY A 160 -7.62 -8.38 -24.66
N ALA A 161 -7.01 -7.88 -23.57
CA ALA A 161 -5.76 -8.42 -23.04
C ALA A 161 -5.97 -9.82 -22.44
N LEU A 162 -7.03 -10.02 -21.65
CA LEU A 162 -7.40 -11.28 -21.01
C LEU A 162 -7.72 -12.38 -22.03
N ALA A 163 -8.34 -12.02 -23.15
CA ALA A 163 -8.61 -12.95 -24.25
C ALA A 163 -7.33 -13.56 -24.88
N ARG A 164 -6.16 -12.95 -24.65
CA ARG A 164 -4.86 -13.46 -25.12
C ARG A 164 -4.21 -14.44 -24.14
N PHE A 165 -4.72 -14.55 -22.91
CA PHE A 165 -4.24 -15.52 -21.94
C PHE A 165 -5.03 -16.83 -22.11
N PRO A 166 -4.38 -17.99 -21.97
CA PRO A 166 -5.07 -19.27 -22.01
C PRO A 166 -6.09 -19.33 -20.87
N ILE A 167 -7.30 -19.80 -21.19
CA ILE A 167 -8.31 -20.08 -20.17
C ILE A 167 -7.76 -21.20 -19.28
N VAL A 168 -7.44 -20.88 -18.03
CA VAL A 168 -7.05 -21.89 -17.06
C VAL A 168 -8.32 -22.60 -16.63
N HIS A 169 -8.45 -23.88 -16.99
CA HIS A 169 -9.60 -24.69 -16.60
C HIS A 169 -9.68 -24.78 -15.07
N GLN A 170 -10.89 -24.76 -14.51
CA GLN A 170 -11.10 -24.78 -13.05
C GLN A 170 -10.37 -25.96 -12.39
N GLN A 171 -10.36 -27.12 -13.04
CA GLN A 171 -9.62 -28.29 -12.54
C GLN A 171 -8.11 -28.06 -12.39
N CYS A 172 -7.49 -27.23 -13.22
CA CYS A 172 -6.08 -26.85 -13.07
C CYS A 172 -5.88 -25.93 -11.86
N ILE A 173 -6.83 -25.03 -11.60
CA ILE A 173 -6.82 -24.16 -10.42
C ILE A 173 -6.97 -25.02 -9.16
N ASP A 174 -7.94 -25.93 -9.14
CA ASP A 174 -8.20 -26.84 -8.02
C ASP A 174 -6.98 -27.75 -7.75
N ALA A 175 -6.37 -28.29 -8.82
CA ALA A 175 -5.15 -29.10 -8.70
C ALA A 175 -3.96 -28.30 -8.13
N LEU A 176 -3.79 -27.03 -8.53
CA LEU A 176 -2.76 -26.16 -7.97
C LEU A 176 -3.02 -25.83 -6.49
N GLN A 177 -4.28 -25.61 -6.11
CA GLN A 177 -4.68 -25.36 -4.73
C GLN A 177 -4.44 -26.59 -3.85
N ASP A 178 -4.73 -27.79 -4.36
CA ASP A 178 -4.46 -29.06 -3.70
C ASP A 178 -2.98 -29.30 -3.42
N LEU A 179 -2.09 -28.84 -4.31
CA LEU A 179 -0.64 -28.92 -4.11
C LEU A 179 -0.14 -27.94 -3.04
N THR A 180 -0.83 -26.83 -2.83
CA THR A 180 -0.47 -25.82 -1.82
C THR A 180 -1.00 -26.13 -0.42
N HIS A 181 -1.94 -27.07 -0.25
CA HIS A 181 -2.52 -27.46 1.04
C HIS A 181 -2.38 -28.98 1.33
N PRO A 182 -1.16 -29.52 1.51
CA PRO A 182 -0.97 -30.95 1.77
C PRO A 182 -1.54 -31.43 3.12
N HIS A 183 -1.77 -30.54 4.09
CA HIS A 183 -2.19 -30.90 5.45
C HIS A 183 -3.68 -31.23 5.60
N THR A 184 -4.55 -30.81 4.68
CA THR A 184 -5.98 -31.12 4.72
C THR A 184 -6.29 -32.54 4.25
N ARG A 185 -5.46 -33.09 3.34
CA ARG A 185 -5.61 -34.46 2.82
C ARG A 185 -5.37 -35.55 3.86
N LYS A 186 -4.43 -35.36 4.79
CA LYS A 186 -4.17 -36.35 5.86
C LYS A 186 -5.33 -36.47 6.84
N ARG A 187 -6.03 -35.36 7.10
CA ARG A 187 -7.12 -35.31 8.07
C ARG A 187 -8.40 -35.93 7.52
N LYS A 188 -8.70 -35.69 6.23
CA LYS A 188 -9.89 -36.26 5.57
C LYS A 188 -9.80 -37.78 5.39
N ARG A 189 -8.62 -38.32 5.05
CA ARG A 189 -8.42 -39.79 4.96
C ARG A 189 -8.51 -40.47 6.33
N ALA A 190 -7.99 -39.86 7.39
CA ALA A 190 -8.11 -40.40 8.74
C ALA A 190 -9.55 -40.39 9.28
N GLU A 191 -10.44 -39.58 8.70
CA GLU A 191 -11.85 -39.46 9.08
C GLU A 191 -12.77 -40.36 8.23
N GLU A 192 -12.32 -40.78 7.04
CA GLU A 192 -13.00 -41.78 6.18
C GLU A 192 -12.58 -43.22 6.52
N ASP A 193 -11.42 -43.43 7.17
CA ASP A 193 -10.89 -44.73 7.59
C ASP A 193 -11.23 -45.09 9.07
N ALA A 194 -12.05 -44.28 9.76
CA ALA A 194 -12.49 -44.47 11.16
C ALA A 194 -14.00 -44.69 11.25
#